data_AF-A0A5J4NXE7-F1
#
_entry.id   AF-A0A5J4NXE7-F1
#
_cell.length_a   1.000
_cell.length_b   1.000
_cell.length_c   1.000
_cell.angle_alpha   90.00
_cell.angle_beta   90.00
_cell.angle_gamma   90.00
#
_symmetry.space_group_name_H-M   'P 1'
#
loop_
_entity.id
_entity.type
_entity.pdbx_description
1 polymer ?
#
loop_
_entity_poly.entity_id
_entity_poly.type
_entity_poly.pdbx_seq_one_letter_code
_entity_poly.pdbx_strand_id
1 'polypeptide(L)'
;TSYLAGLLWSHWTKQYLPTLQTRQKWIRTERNFRQRDVALMTSELLSRNTWPLFAVVICDAVKDGLELTAVVRTNFGVVKRDIRRLCFFKEGVT
;
A
#
# COMPACT_ATOMS: atom_id res chain seq x y z
N THR A 1 6.36 23.48 18.78
CA THR A 1 7.21 22.35 18.31
C THR A 1 6.53 21.42 17.31
N SER A 2 5.27 21.65 16.89
CA SER A 2 4.45 20.72 16.07
C SER A 2 4.43 20.98 14.55
N TYR A 3 4.99 22.09 14.06
CA TYR A 3 4.98 22.44 12.62
C TYR A 3 5.91 21.55 11.79
N LEU A 4 7.17 21.40 12.23
CA LEU A 4 8.20 20.60 11.55
C LEU A 4 7.81 19.13 11.42
N ALA A 5 7.18 18.56 12.45
CA ALA A 5 6.65 17.19 12.40
C ALA A 5 5.60 16.99 11.29
N GLY A 6 4.91 18.06 10.89
CA GLY A 6 3.88 18.01 9.85
C GLY A 6 4.45 18.06 8.46
N LEU A 7 5.42 18.94 8.28
CA LEU A 7 6.25 19.00 7.09
C LEU A 7 6.94 17.66 6.86
N LEU A 8 7.56 17.10 7.90
CA LEU A 8 8.21 15.80 7.82
C LEU A 8 7.23 14.69 7.44
N TRP A 9 6.07 14.63 8.10
CA TRP A 9 5.04 13.62 7.77
C TRP A 9 4.53 13.78 6.34
N SER A 10 4.21 15.00 5.90
CA SER A 10 3.75 15.24 4.53
C SER A 10 4.82 14.93 3.49
N HIS A 11 6.08 15.19 3.79
CA HIS A 11 7.20 14.89 2.89
C HIS A 11 7.43 13.37 2.82
N TRP A 12 7.38 12.70 3.96
CA TRP A 12 7.50 11.25 4.05
C TRP A 12 6.37 10.54 3.29
N THR A 13 5.11 10.94 3.47
CA THR A 13 3.98 10.32 2.75
C THR A 13 4.00 10.58 1.24
N LYS A 14 4.39 11.79 0.81
CA LYS A 14 4.38 12.17 -0.61
C LYS A 14 5.62 11.72 -1.37
N GLN A 15 6.79 11.68 -0.74
CA GLN A 15 8.05 11.40 -1.42
C GLN A 15 8.66 10.05 -1.07
N TYR A 16 8.58 9.62 0.19
CA TYR A 16 9.23 8.39 0.62
C TYR A 16 8.32 7.16 0.50
N LEU A 17 7.03 7.29 0.82
CA LEU A 17 6.08 6.18 0.71
C LEU A 17 5.98 5.61 -0.72
N PRO A 18 5.98 6.43 -1.79
CA PRO A 18 6.06 5.92 -3.16
C PRO A 18 7.38 5.21 -3.50
N THR A 19 8.50 5.54 -2.85
CA THR A 19 9.78 4.85 -3.10
C THR A 19 9.85 3.47 -2.43
N LEU A 20 9.06 3.26 -1.37
CA LEU A 20 8.84 1.93 -0.79
C LEU A 20 7.96 1.03 -1.69
N GLN A 21 7.31 1.60 -2.70
CA GLN A 21 6.55 0.85 -3.66
C GLN A 21 7.50 0.21 -4.68
N THR A 22 8.14 -0.88 -4.29
CA THR A 22 9.30 -1.50 -4.98
C THR A 22 8.98 -2.13 -6.34
N ARG A 23 7.74 -2.06 -6.82
CA ARG A 23 7.35 -2.65 -8.11
C ARG A 23 7.92 -1.84 -9.30
N GLN A 24 9.22 -2.00 -9.56
CA GLN A 24 9.86 -1.53 -10.78
C GLN A 24 9.42 -2.41 -11.95
N LYS A 25 8.78 -1.79 -12.94
CA LYS A 25 8.33 -2.44 -14.17
C LYS A 25 9.52 -3.19 -14.80
N TRP A 26 9.47 -4.52 -14.74
CA TRP A 26 10.26 -5.48 -15.54
C TRP A 26 11.71 -5.81 -15.12
N ILE A 27 12.26 -5.24 -14.05
CA ILE A 27 13.68 -5.47 -13.69
C ILE A 27 13.87 -6.64 -12.72
N ARG A 28 12.88 -6.92 -11.85
CA ARG A 28 13.01 -7.96 -10.81
C ARG A 28 11.66 -8.63 -10.54
N THR A 29 11.64 -9.96 -10.55
CA THR A 29 10.46 -10.75 -10.19
C THR A 29 10.28 -10.70 -8.68
N GLU A 30 9.56 -9.72 -8.18
CA GLU A 30 9.14 -9.64 -6.79
C GLU A 30 7.87 -10.47 -6.54
N ARG A 31 7.71 -10.98 -5.31
CA ARG A 31 6.51 -11.70 -4.88
C ARG A 31 5.28 -10.81 -5.07
N ASN A 32 4.25 -11.34 -5.72
CA ASN A 32 2.93 -10.71 -5.78
C ASN A 32 2.28 -10.71 -4.39
N PHE A 33 1.49 -9.68 -4.08
CA PHE A 33 0.64 -9.66 -2.91
C PHE A 33 -0.23 -10.91 -2.87
N ARG A 34 -0.26 -11.57 -1.71
CA ARG A 34 -1.11 -12.73 -1.44
C ARG A 34 -2.20 -12.36 -0.45
N GLN A 35 -3.26 -13.16 -0.45
CA GLN A 35 -4.28 -13.08 0.58
C GLN A 35 -3.62 -13.17 1.97
N ARG A 36 -4.09 -12.32 2.89
CA ARG A 36 -3.60 -12.07 4.26
C ARG A 36 -2.31 -11.26 4.40
N ASP A 37 -1.62 -10.89 3.32
CA ASP A 37 -0.46 -10.00 3.44
C ASP A 37 -0.88 -8.63 4.00
N VAL A 38 -0.01 -8.03 4.81
CA VAL A 38 -0.21 -6.67 5.34
C VAL A 38 0.50 -5.68 4.43
N ALA A 39 -0.24 -4.69 3.97
CA ALA A 39 0.24 -3.63 3.09
C ALA A 39 -0.04 -2.24 3.67
N LEU A 40 0.79 -1.28 3.28
CA LEU A 40 0.60 0.15 3.51
C LEU A 40 -0.04 0.79 2.26
N MET A 41 -1.03 1.66 2.43
CA MET A 41 -1.60 2.41 1.29
C MET A 41 -0.97 3.78 1.14
N THR A 42 -0.52 4.10 -0.06
CA THR A 42 -0.21 5.47 -0.48
C THR A 42 -1.53 6.21 -0.70
N SER A 43 -2.07 6.88 0.33
CA SER A 43 -3.22 7.78 0.22
C SER A 43 -2.87 9.17 0.71
N GLU A 44 -3.30 10.19 -0.05
CA GLU A 44 -3.01 11.60 0.22
C GLU A 44 -3.85 12.20 1.36
N LEU A 45 -4.94 11.53 1.76
CA LEU A 45 -5.93 12.05 2.71
C LEU A 45 -5.70 11.62 4.18
N LEU A 46 -4.56 10.98 4.47
CA LEU A 46 -4.33 10.41 5.79
C LEU A 46 -3.90 11.48 6.79
N SER A 47 -4.61 11.51 7.92
CA SER A 47 -4.25 12.36 9.05
C SER A 47 -2.86 11.99 9.59
N ARG A 48 -2.20 12.97 10.21
CA ARG A 48 -0.84 12.82 10.76
C ARG A 48 -0.75 11.62 11.72
N ASN A 49 0.37 10.89 11.67
CA ASN A 49 0.65 9.68 12.47
C ASN A 49 -0.27 8.47 12.22
N THR A 50 -1.15 8.52 11.21
CA THR A 50 -1.96 7.35 10.88
C THR A 50 -1.23 6.50 9.87
N TRP A 51 -0.79 5.33 10.28
CA TRP A 51 -0.30 4.31 9.36
C TRP A 51 -1.50 3.64 8.70
N PRO A 52 -1.66 3.78 7.39
CA PRO A 52 -2.77 3.17 6.68
C PRO A 52 -2.38 1.69 6.47
N LEU A 53 -2.54 0.87 7.50
CA LEU A 53 -2.27 -0.56 7.42
C LEU A 53 -3.53 -1.28 6.96
N PHE A 54 -3.36 -2.21 6.04
CA PHE A 54 -4.45 -3.01 5.50
C PHE A 54 -4.02 -4.46 5.34
N ALA A 55 -4.98 -5.36 5.55
CA ALA A 55 -4.81 -6.76 5.20
C ALA A 55 -5.37 -6.99 3.79
N VAL A 56 -4.58 -7.60 2.92
CA VAL A 56 -5.03 -8.04 1.59
C VAL A 56 -6.03 -9.18 1.76
N VAL A 57 -7.24 -9.01 1.25
CA VAL A 57 -8.30 -10.03 1.35
C VAL A 57 -8.34 -10.86 0.07
N ILE A 58 -8.32 -10.20 -1.09
CA ILE A 58 -8.35 -10.85 -2.41
C ILE A 58 -7.42 -10.05 -3.33
N CYS A 59 -6.67 -10.74 -4.18
CA CYS A 59 -5.95 -10.12 -5.29
C CYS A 59 -6.60 -10.60 -6.59
N ASP A 60 -7.32 -9.71 -7.27
CA ASP A 60 -7.86 -9.99 -8.59
C ASP A 60 -6.83 -9.60 -9.65
N ALA A 61 -6.40 -10.58 -10.45
CA ALA A 61 -5.67 -10.32 -11.68
C ALA A 61 -6.69 -10.27 -12.83
N VAL A 62 -6.82 -9.11 -13.49
CA VAL A 62 -7.56 -9.05 -14.76
C VAL A 62 -6.80 -9.84 -15.83
N LYS A 63 -7.55 -10.51 -16.71
CA LYS A 63 -7.11 -11.51 -17.70
C LYS A 63 -5.93 -11.08 -18.59
N ASP A 64 -5.66 -9.78 -18.71
CA ASP A 64 -4.59 -9.19 -19.51
C ASP A 64 -3.37 -8.72 -18.68
N GLY A 65 -3.29 -9.08 -17.39
CA GLY A 65 -2.11 -8.87 -16.54
C GLY A 65 -1.76 -7.42 -16.18
N LEU A 66 -2.54 -6.45 -16.67
CA LEU A 66 -2.26 -5.02 -16.56
C LEU A 66 -2.94 -4.36 -15.35
N GLU A 67 -4.11 -4.84 -14.95
CA GLU A 67 -4.87 -4.29 -13.82
C GLU A 67 -4.88 -5.28 -12.64
N LEU A 68 -3.85 -5.15 -11.82
CA LEU A 68 -3.70 -5.86 -10.56
C LEU A 68 -4.43 -5.07 -9.48
N THR A 69 -5.68 -5.45 -9.18
CA THR A 69 -6.46 -4.79 -8.14
C THR A 69 -6.58 -5.69 -6.92
N ALA A 70 -6.27 -5.17 -5.74
CA ALA A 70 -6.44 -5.88 -4.49
C ALA A 70 -7.65 -5.34 -3.71
N VAL A 71 -8.45 -6.25 -3.18
CA VAL A 71 -9.44 -5.96 -2.16
C VAL A 71 -8.71 -5.98 -0.82
N VAL A 72 -8.68 -4.83 -0.14
CA VAL A 72 -7.98 -4.67 1.13
C VAL A 72 -8.97 -4.37 2.25
N ARG A 73 -8.72 -4.94 3.43
CA ARG A 73 -9.49 -4.66 4.64
C ARG A 73 -8.81 -3.56 5.43
N THR A 74 -9.49 -2.44 5.55
CA THR A 74 -9.15 -1.30 6.41
C THR A 74 -9.85 -1.45 7.76
N ASN A 75 -9.40 -0.69 8.76
CA ASN A 75 -10.17 -0.48 9.99
C ASN A 75 -11.55 0.17 9.74
N PHE A 76 -11.69 0.91 8.64
CA PHE A 76 -12.94 1.60 8.24
C PHE A 76 -13.80 0.79 7.25
N GLY A 77 -13.40 -0.45 6.91
CA GLY A 77 -14.13 -1.31 5.98
C GLY A 77 -13.29 -1.89 4.84
N VAL A 78 -13.93 -2.66 3.97
CA VAL A 78 -13.30 -3.33 2.83
C VAL A 78 -13.32 -2.41 1.62
N VAL A 79 -12.15 -2.16 1.01
CA VAL A 79 -11.99 -1.22 -0.10
C VAL A 79 -11.19 -1.87 -1.22
N LYS A 80 -11.61 -1.63 -2.47
CA LYS A 80 -10.88 -2.08 -3.66
C LYS A 80 -9.84 -1.03 -4.07
N ARG A 81 -8.59 -1.45 -4.25
CA ARG A 81 -7.46 -0.57 -4.55
C ARG A 81 -6.48 -1.21 -5.52
N ASP A 82 -5.93 -0.38 -6.39
CA ASP A 82 -4.86 -0.77 -7.29
C ASP A 82 -3.62 -1.18 -6.48
N ILE A 83 -2.99 -2.30 -6.86
CA ILE A 83 -1.77 -2.80 -6.23
C ILE A 83 -0.63 -1.79 -6.32
N ARG A 84 -0.62 -0.90 -7.31
CA ARG A 84 0.28 0.26 -7.44
C ARG A 84 -0.01 1.38 -6.44
N ARG A 85 -0.91 1.20 -5.50
CA ARG A 85 -1.07 2.10 -4.34
C ARG A 85 -0.83 1.38 -3.03
N LEU A 86 -0.26 0.18 -3.10
CA LEU A 86 0.02 -0.69 -1.96
C LEU A 86 1.52 -0.93 -1.89
N CYS A 87 2.09 -0.72 -0.71
CA CYS A 87 3.46 -1.05 -0.38
C CYS A 87 3.45 -2.28 0.53
N PHE A 88 4.30 -3.26 0.26
CA PHE A 88 4.41 -4.44 1.12
C PHE A 88 4.97 -4.05 2.49
N PHE A 89 4.31 -4.48 3.56
CA PHE A 89 4.76 -4.22 4.93
C PHE A 89 5.20 -5.49 5.64
N LYS A 90 4.33 -6.50 5.66
CA LYS A 90 4.61 -7.78 6.32
C LYS A 90 3.81 -8.91 5.68
N GLU A 91 4.41 -10.09 5.66
CA GLU A 91 3.72 -11.32 5.31
C GLU A 91 2.63 -11.68 6.34
N GLY A 92 1.47 -12.10 5.84
CA GLY A 92 0.38 -12.59 6.68
C GLY A 92 0.77 -13.89 7.36
N VAL A 93 0.65 -13.95 8.68
CA VAL A 93 0.83 -15.21 9.43
C VAL A 93 -0.40 -16.09 9.21
N THR A 94 -0.19 -17.39 8.97
CA THR A 94 -1.23 -18.39 8.67
C THR A 94 -2.18 -18.59 9.83
#